data_AF-A0A3P7N7S6-F1
#
_entry.id   AF-A0A3P7N7S6-F1
#
_cell.length_a   1.000
_cell.length_b   1.000
_cell.length_c   1.000
_cell.angle_alpha   90.00
_cell.angle_beta   90.00
_cell.angle_gamma   90.00
#
_symmetry.space_group_name_H-M   'P 1'
#
loop_
_entity.id
_entity.type
_entity.pdbx_description
1 polymer ?
#
loop_
_entity_poly.entity_id
_entity_poly.type
_entity_poly.pdbx_seq_one_letter_code
_entity_poly.pdbx_strand_id
1 'polypeptide(L)'
;MQVSDRHYQLILSPDINQPRPRYQWFYFELSNNEADVNYTFEIINYSKGTSMFSHGMQPVMFSVTEAVRGKPAWKRAGSSISYCRNTFCRNDFKDHTDTRHALFFVSVYGSVRAPCRCVLYSISFSLHATLERHLTTRKRRLFVRCDKLCTTLAGNEVPLLTITASGTREQIEARQIAVLCARVHPGESNSSWVMHGVIDVLMSEEDKAVHLRNQYVFKIIPMLNIDGVVNGSHRCSLAGVDLNRTWDRPSPELHPPIFHTKAIVQYMVDVLGKKPFVFIDLHGHSQHFNECDYFSLSNCRFSITREKESSGRVTLWRQFGVTRSYTIESTYAGFNTGPRKGFQVNIEDLLEIGNQLCKALKQLMYIGANWSLV
;
A
#
# COMPACT_ATOMS: atom_id res chain seq x y z
N MET A 1 18.05 -7.39 20.72
CA MET A 1 18.93 -7.52 21.90
C MET A 1 18.90 -6.21 22.65
N GLN A 2 18.66 -6.26 23.96
CA GLN A 2 18.82 -5.10 24.83
C GLN A 2 20.31 -4.97 25.17
N VAL A 3 20.93 -3.88 24.73
CA VAL A 3 22.37 -3.59 24.92
C VAL A 3 22.60 -2.86 26.25
N SER A 4 21.65 -2.03 26.66
CA SER A 4 21.57 -1.42 27.99
C SER A 4 20.10 -1.14 28.33
N ASP A 5 19.82 -0.64 29.53
CA ASP A 5 18.46 -0.38 30.04
C ASP A 5 17.54 0.28 29.01
N ARG A 6 18.07 1.20 28.20
CA ARG A 6 17.32 1.97 27.20
C ARG A 6 17.91 1.92 25.79
N HIS A 7 18.86 1.02 25.51
CA HIS A 7 19.43 0.86 24.18
C HIS A 7 19.15 -0.54 23.64
N TYR A 8 18.53 -0.61 22.45
CA TYR A 8 18.11 -1.84 21.81
C TYR A 8 18.69 -1.93 20.41
N GLN A 9 19.43 -3.01 20.17
CA GLN A 9 19.84 -3.43 18.83
C GLN A 9 18.84 -4.43 18.28
N LEU A 10 18.29 -4.14 17.11
CA LEU A 10 17.25 -4.89 16.44
C LEU A 10 17.78 -5.46 15.11
N ILE A 11 17.30 -6.65 14.77
CA ILE A 11 17.63 -7.33 13.52
C ILE A 11 16.33 -7.61 12.80
N LEU A 12 16.23 -7.17 11.55
CA LEU A 12 15.07 -7.43 10.70
C LEU A 12 15.05 -8.89 10.26
N SER A 13 13.86 -9.48 10.30
CA SER A 13 13.61 -10.75 9.63
C SER A 13 13.50 -10.51 8.12
N PRO A 14 14.01 -11.43 7.28
CA PRO A 14 13.84 -11.33 5.84
C PRO A 14 12.41 -11.70 5.43
N ASP A 15 12.01 -11.29 4.23
CA ASP A 15 10.85 -11.86 3.55
C ASP A 15 10.94 -13.40 3.49
N ILE A 16 9.80 -14.05 3.69
CA ILE A 16 9.70 -15.53 3.72
C ILE A 16 10.01 -16.13 2.34
N ASN A 17 10.67 -17.29 2.35
CA ASN A 17 10.97 -18.11 1.16
C ASN A 17 11.75 -17.38 0.04
N GLN A 18 12.55 -16.36 0.38
CA GLN A 18 13.39 -15.67 -0.59
C GLN A 18 14.79 -16.31 -0.71
N PRO A 19 15.31 -16.51 -1.94
CA PRO A 19 16.70 -16.92 -2.14
C PRO A 19 17.69 -15.79 -1.78
N ARG A 20 17.27 -14.52 -1.93
CA ARG A 20 18.03 -13.35 -1.50
C ARG A 20 17.23 -12.56 -0.46
N PRO A 21 17.71 -12.47 0.79
CA PRO A 21 16.94 -11.83 1.84
C PRO A 21 16.77 -10.33 1.59
N ARG A 22 15.58 -9.81 1.90
CA ARG A 22 15.27 -8.37 1.86
C ARG A 22 14.97 -7.90 3.28
N TYR A 23 15.68 -6.86 3.72
CA TYR A 23 15.56 -6.31 5.07
C TYR A 23 15.16 -4.84 4.97
N GLN A 24 13.86 -4.56 5.13
CA GLN A 24 13.38 -3.18 5.02
C GLN A 24 12.20 -2.85 5.92
N TRP A 25 11.25 -3.78 6.05
CA TRP A 25 10.08 -3.60 6.90
C TRP A 25 10.39 -3.92 8.36
N PHE A 26 9.82 -3.14 9.29
CA PHE A 26 9.86 -3.46 10.71
C PHE A 26 8.55 -3.13 11.42
N TYR A 27 8.24 -3.96 12.41
CA TYR A 27 7.10 -3.86 13.32
C TYR A 27 7.53 -4.48 14.64
N PHE A 28 7.55 -3.69 15.73
CA PHE A 28 7.88 -4.22 17.05
C PHE A 28 7.12 -3.48 18.16
N GLU A 29 7.00 -4.13 19.31
CA GLU A 29 6.40 -3.54 20.50
C GLU A 29 7.49 -3.26 21.53
N LEU A 30 7.42 -2.09 22.16
CA LEU A 30 8.11 -1.82 23.42
C LEU A 30 7.05 -1.79 24.53
N SER A 31 7.21 -2.68 25.50
CA SER A 31 6.32 -2.77 26.66
C SER A 31 7.12 -2.44 27.93
N ASN A 32 6.43 -2.09 29.01
CA ASN A 32 7.03 -1.77 30.32
C ASN A 32 8.06 -0.63 30.26
N ASN A 33 7.89 0.33 29.36
CA ASN A 33 8.77 1.48 29.25
C ASN A 33 8.48 2.55 30.31
N GLU A 34 9.51 3.35 30.59
CA GLU A 34 9.42 4.55 31.40
C GLU A 34 8.91 5.72 30.54
N ALA A 35 8.13 6.60 31.17
CA ALA A 35 7.66 7.84 30.57
C ALA A 35 8.78 8.88 30.54
N ASP A 36 8.77 9.75 29.54
CA ASP A 36 9.63 10.94 29.43
C ASP A 36 11.14 10.63 29.45
N VAL A 37 11.53 9.44 29.00
CA VAL A 37 12.95 9.07 28.85
C VAL A 37 13.27 8.66 27.42
N ASN A 38 14.54 8.84 27.06
CA ASN A 38 15.06 8.49 25.75
C ASN A 38 15.40 7.01 25.68
N TYR A 39 14.89 6.38 24.63
CA TYR A 39 15.24 5.03 24.22
C TYR A 39 15.93 5.09 22.87
N THR A 40 17.01 4.33 22.71
CA THR A 40 17.77 4.26 21.48
C THR A 40 17.49 2.94 20.79
N PHE A 41 17.16 3.01 19.51
CA PHE A 41 16.97 1.85 18.66
C PHE A 41 17.96 1.88 17.50
N GLU A 42 18.62 0.76 17.31
CA GLU A 42 19.55 0.54 16.22
C GLU A 42 19.13 -0.70 15.45
N ILE A 43 18.67 -0.54 14.20
CA ILE A 43 18.36 -1.65 13.29
C ILE A 43 19.58 -1.88 12.39
N ILE A 44 20.28 -2.99 12.58
CA ILE A 44 21.66 -3.16 12.08
C ILE A 44 21.82 -3.88 10.74
N ASN A 45 20.76 -4.40 10.14
CA ASN A 45 20.88 -5.29 8.97
C ASN A 45 20.10 -4.81 7.73
N TYR A 46 19.92 -3.51 7.55
CA TYR A 46 19.31 -3.00 6.32
C TYR A 46 20.16 -3.36 5.10
N SER A 47 19.48 -3.75 4.01
CA SER A 47 20.13 -4.16 2.76
C SER A 47 20.28 -3.03 1.74
N LYS A 48 19.68 -1.85 1.96
CA LYS A 48 19.69 -0.75 0.98
C LYS A 48 20.81 0.26 1.27
N GLY A 49 21.56 0.65 0.25
CA GLY A 49 22.59 1.70 0.37
C GLY A 49 22.06 3.08 0.74
N THR A 50 20.82 3.37 0.35
CA THR A 50 20.18 4.67 0.55
C THR A 50 18.78 4.50 1.12
N SER A 51 18.37 5.47 1.94
CA SER A 51 17.04 5.50 2.55
C SER A 51 16.57 6.93 2.76
N MET A 52 15.25 7.13 2.78
CA MET A 52 14.66 8.41 3.17
C MET A 52 14.95 8.77 4.63
N PHE A 53 15.33 7.79 5.45
CA PHE A 53 15.83 8.07 6.81
C PHE A 53 17.10 8.93 6.79
N SER A 54 17.97 8.80 5.78
CA SER A 54 19.12 9.71 5.57
C SER A 54 18.70 11.15 5.25
N HIS A 55 17.43 11.37 4.90
CA HIS A 55 16.86 12.64 4.48
C HIS A 55 15.77 13.13 5.45
N GLY A 56 15.81 12.66 6.71
CA GLY A 56 14.94 13.15 7.78
C GLY A 56 13.56 12.49 7.87
N MET A 57 13.27 11.43 7.11
CA MET A 57 12.05 10.64 7.33
C MET A 57 12.05 10.08 8.75
N GLN A 58 10.91 10.15 9.43
CA GLN A 58 10.72 9.61 10.78
C GLN A 58 9.97 8.28 10.75
N PRO A 59 10.30 7.32 11.64
CA PRO A 59 9.43 6.17 11.89
C PRO A 59 8.07 6.64 12.42
N VAL A 60 7.08 5.73 12.43
CA VAL A 60 5.80 6.00 13.08
C VAL A 60 5.63 5.15 14.33
N MET A 61 4.82 5.65 15.27
CA MET A 61 4.55 5.02 16.54
C MET A 61 3.06 5.11 16.83
N PHE A 62 2.53 4.07 17.47
CA PHE A 62 1.17 4.00 17.98
C PHE A 62 1.21 3.74 19.47
N SER A 63 0.67 4.66 20.25
CA SER A 63 0.49 4.46 21.68
C SER A 63 -0.79 3.66 21.92
N VAL A 64 -0.65 2.44 22.47
CA VAL A 64 -1.80 1.63 22.88
C VAL A 64 -2.59 2.35 23.97
N THR A 65 -1.91 3.12 24.82
CA THR A 65 -2.55 3.86 25.90
C THR A 65 -3.34 5.07 25.44
N GLU A 66 -2.81 5.86 24.50
CA GLU A 66 -3.62 6.93 23.90
C GLU A 66 -4.84 6.34 23.18
N ALA A 67 -4.67 5.20 22.50
CA ALA A 67 -5.78 4.51 21.85
C ALA A 67 -6.88 4.07 22.83
N VAL A 68 -6.51 3.43 23.95
CA VAL A 68 -7.46 3.03 25.01
C VAL A 68 -8.14 4.26 25.65
N ARG A 69 -7.46 5.40 25.72
CA ARG A 69 -8.01 6.68 26.17
C ARG A 69 -8.86 7.40 25.10
N GLY A 70 -9.22 6.71 24.01
CA GLY A 70 -10.07 7.25 22.95
C GLY A 70 -9.36 8.14 21.94
N LYS A 71 -8.02 8.12 21.90
CA LYS A 71 -7.19 8.90 20.96
C LYS A 71 -6.26 7.99 20.13
N PRO A 72 -6.79 7.00 19.38
CA PRO A 72 -5.97 6.12 18.57
C PRO A 72 -5.35 6.88 17.39
N ALA A 73 -4.02 6.95 17.32
CA ALA A 73 -3.33 7.60 16.22
C ALA A 73 -1.93 7.03 15.99
N TRP A 74 -1.55 6.89 14.72
CA TRP A 74 -0.16 6.72 14.31
C TRP A 74 0.47 8.11 14.17
N LYS A 75 1.59 8.34 14.85
CA LYS A 75 2.30 9.63 14.83
C LYS A 75 3.74 9.43 14.39
N ARG A 76 4.30 10.41 13.68
CA ARG A 76 5.74 10.47 13.40
C ARG A 76 6.49 10.58 14.73
N ALA A 77 7.52 9.78 14.90
CA ALA A 77 8.26 9.69 16.15
C ALA A 77 9.77 9.60 15.87
N GLY A 78 10.55 9.85 16.91
CA GLY A 78 12.01 9.77 16.83
C GLY A 78 12.71 11.06 16.43
N SER A 79 13.90 11.22 16.97
CA SER A 79 14.85 12.30 16.75
C SER A 79 16.25 11.69 16.53
N SER A 80 17.21 12.52 16.12
CA SER A 80 18.60 12.09 15.90
C SER A 80 18.73 10.87 15.00
N ILE A 81 17.93 10.84 13.93
CA ILE A 81 17.88 9.73 12.99
C ILE A 81 19.14 9.76 12.13
N SER A 82 19.84 8.63 12.08
CA SER A 82 21.02 8.44 11.23
C SER A 82 20.89 7.14 10.48
N TYR A 83 21.20 7.16 9.19
CA TYR A 83 21.23 5.97 8.36
C TYR A 83 22.59 5.89 7.69
N CYS A 84 23.40 4.96 8.14
CA CYS A 84 24.80 4.86 7.74
C CYS A 84 25.20 3.40 7.50
N ARG A 85 26.28 3.20 6.76
CA ARG A 85 26.89 1.89 6.56
C ARG A 85 27.45 1.39 7.90
N ASN A 86 27.31 0.10 8.18
CA ASN A 86 27.92 -0.53 9.35
C ASN A 86 28.75 -1.75 8.96
N THR A 87 29.37 -2.39 9.97
CA THR A 87 30.22 -3.57 9.81
C THR A 87 29.50 -4.88 10.12
N PHE A 88 28.18 -4.85 10.27
CA PHE A 88 27.40 -6.05 10.60
C PHE A 88 27.52 -7.08 9.48
N CYS A 89 28.15 -8.21 9.77
CA CYS A 89 28.27 -9.35 8.87
C CYS A 89 27.52 -10.53 9.49
N ARG A 90 26.67 -11.19 8.69
CA ARG A 90 26.01 -12.42 9.11
C ARG A 90 26.92 -13.60 8.72
N ASN A 91 27.30 -14.43 9.68
CA ASN A 91 28.23 -15.55 9.49
C ASN A 91 27.80 -16.56 8.39
N ASP A 92 26.54 -16.52 7.95
CA ASP A 92 25.95 -17.46 7.00
C ASP A 92 26.29 -17.16 5.52
N PHE A 93 26.82 -15.97 5.19
CA PHE A 93 27.13 -15.58 3.80
C PHE A 93 28.63 -15.36 3.61
N LYS A 94 29.29 -16.25 2.85
CA LYS A 94 30.71 -16.15 2.46
C LYS A 94 30.99 -15.06 1.40
N ASP A 95 30.07 -14.12 1.22
CA ASP A 95 30.20 -13.09 0.18
C ASP A 95 30.66 -11.77 0.82
N HIS A 96 31.95 -11.49 0.71
CA HIS A 96 32.60 -10.29 1.27
C HIS A 96 32.15 -8.98 0.60
N THR A 97 31.24 -9.03 -0.38
CA THR A 97 30.68 -7.85 -1.07
C THR A 97 29.41 -7.31 -0.41
N ASP A 98 28.90 -7.99 0.63
CA ASP A 98 27.61 -7.71 1.23
C ASP A 98 27.64 -6.49 2.17
N THR A 99 27.41 -5.30 1.62
CA THR A 99 27.37 -4.07 2.41
C THR A 99 26.04 -3.92 3.15
N ARG A 100 26.11 -3.90 4.49
CA ARG A 100 24.96 -3.69 5.38
C ARG A 100 24.94 -2.26 5.92
N HIS A 101 23.73 -1.80 6.22
CA HIS A 101 23.47 -0.47 6.72
C HIS A 101 22.73 -0.58 8.06
N ALA A 102 23.02 0.35 8.96
CA ALA A 102 22.27 0.54 10.19
C ALA A 102 21.38 1.78 10.10
N LEU A 103 20.16 1.63 10.57
CA LEU A 103 19.28 2.73 10.91
C LEU A 103 19.35 2.93 12.43
N PHE A 104 19.87 4.08 12.83
CA PHE A 104 19.86 4.55 14.20
C PHE A 104 18.77 5.60 14.37
N PHE A 105 18.00 5.50 15.44
CA PHE A 105 17.12 6.58 15.86
C PHE A 105 16.97 6.60 17.39
N VAL A 106 16.88 7.81 17.94
CA VAL A 106 16.50 8.01 19.33
C VAL A 106 15.01 8.26 19.33
N SER A 107 14.25 7.54 20.16
CA SER A 107 12.84 7.86 20.39
C SER A 107 12.67 8.36 21.81
N VAL A 108 12.08 9.54 21.94
CA VAL A 108 11.60 10.03 23.23
C VAL A 108 10.22 9.43 23.43
N TYR A 109 10.05 8.62 24.47
CA TYR A 109 8.73 8.18 24.87
C TYR A 109 8.11 9.33 25.66
N GLY A 110 7.03 9.91 25.14
CA GLY A 110 6.29 10.96 25.86
C GLY A 110 5.72 10.46 27.19
N SER A 111 4.94 11.32 27.86
CA SER A 111 4.50 11.31 29.27
C SER A 111 3.70 10.11 29.80
N VAL A 112 3.78 8.96 29.15
CA VAL A 112 2.96 7.79 29.45
C VAL A 112 3.83 6.57 29.70
N ARG A 113 3.73 6.06 30.94
CA ARG A 113 4.38 4.84 31.42
C ARG A 113 3.52 3.64 31.01
N ALA A 114 3.59 3.22 29.74
CA ALA A 114 2.68 2.20 29.21
C ALA A 114 3.09 1.69 27.82
N PRO A 115 2.67 0.47 27.41
CA PRO A 115 3.11 -0.17 26.17
C PRO A 115 2.83 0.68 24.92
N CYS A 116 3.84 0.75 24.06
CA CYS A 116 3.83 1.49 22.81
C CYS A 116 4.28 0.56 21.67
N ARG A 117 3.54 0.57 20.55
CA ARG A 117 3.90 -0.18 19.36
C ARG A 117 4.62 0.74 18.37
N CYS A 118 5.83 0.37 18.00
CA CYS A 118 6.64 1.08 17.01
C CYS A 118 6.59 0.33 15.69
N VAL A 119 6.08 0.98 14.65
CA VAL A 119 5.73 0.30 13.41
C VAL A 119 6.01 1.24 12.26
N LEU A 120 6.35 0.72 11.09
CA LEU A 120 6.02 1.42 9.87
C LEU A 120 4.60 0.99 9.49
N TYR A 121 3.57 1.78 9.79
CA TYR A 121 2.19 1.64 9.25
C TYR A 121 1.59 0.22 9.00
N SER A 122 0.91 -0.43 9.96
CA SER A 122 0.09 -1.63 9.65
C SER A 122 -1.42 -1.30 9.66
N ILE A 123 -2.13 -1.57 8.55
CA ILE A 123 -3.53 -1.12 8.28
C ILE A 123 -4.52 -2.29 8.23
N SER A 124 -4.06 -3.53 8.39
CA SER A 124 -4.89 -4.72 8.15
C SER A 124 -6.22 -4.70 8.92
N PHE A 125 -6.26 -4.07 10.11
CA PHE A 125 -7.45 -4.02 10.95
C PHE A 125 -8.49 -2.96 10.52
N SER A 126 -8.10 -1.83 9.94
CA SER A 126 -9.04 -0.72 9.70
C SER A 126 -9.95 -0.98 8.50
N LEU A 127 -9.46 -1.65 7.45
CA LEU A 127 -10.26 -1.92 6.27
C LEU A 127 -11.47 -2.81 6.59
N HIS A 128 -11.28 -3.88 7.35
CA HIS A 128 -12.39 -4.77 7.73
C HIS A 128 -13.43 -4.02 8.57
N ALA A 129 -12.99 -3.24 9.57
CA ALA A 129 -13.90 -2.42 10.38
C ALA A 129 -14.65 -1.36 9.57
N THR A 130 -14.00 -0.71 8.59
CA THR A 130 -14.64 0.23 7.66
C THR A 130 -15.69 -0.48 6.80
N LEU A 131 -15.35 -1.65 6.23
CA LEU A 131 -16.29 -2.43 5.44
C LEU A 131 -17.50 -2.88 6.25
N GLU A 132 -17.29 -3.42 7.45
CA GLU A 132 -18.38 -3.83 8.35
C GLU A 132 -19.31 -2.66 8.69
N ARG A 133 -18.75 -1.48 9.01
CA ARG A 133 -19.53 -0.27 9.29
C ARG A 133 -20.41 0.13 8.12
N HIS A 134 -19.90 0.05 6.90
CA HIS A 134 -20.63 0.47 5.70
C HIS A 134 -21.58 -0.59 5.16
N LEU A 135 -21.24 -1.87 5.27
CA LEU A 135 -22.11 -2.97 4.85
C LEU A 135 -23.34 -3.11 5.76
N THR A 136 -23.21 -2.76 7.04
CA THR A 136 -24.34 -2.73 7.99
C THR A 136 -25.28 -1.53 7.77
N THR A 137 -24.81 -0.43 7.19
CA THR A 137 -25.66 0.74 6.88
C THR A 137 -26.21 0.70 5.45
N ARG A 138 -27.46 0.28 5.28
CA ARG A 138 -28.16 0.36 3.98
C ARG A 138 -28.40 1.81 3.57
N LYS A 139 -27.78 2.23 2.46
CA LYS A 139 -28.05 3.53 1.80
C LYS A 139 -28.82 3.29 0.49
N ARG A 140 -29.95 3.98 0.28
CA ARG A 140 -30.91 3.68 -0.82
C ARG A 140 -30.29 3.74 -2.23
N ARG A 141 -29.26 4.57 -2.45
CA ARG A 141 -28.64 4.80 -3.78
C ARG A 141 -27.27 4.15 -3.96
N LEU A 142 -26.85 3.32 -3.00
CA LEU A 142 -25.52 2.71 -2.97
C LEU A 142 -25.68 1.18 -3.00
N PHE A 143 -25.06 0.56 -4.00
CA PHE A 143 -24.87 -0.88 -4.04
C PHE A 143 -23.42 -1.19 -3.64
N VAL A 144 -23.27 -2.00 -2.60
CA VAL A 144 -21.98 -2.58 -2.19
C VAL A 144 -22.14 -4.07 -2.06
N ARG A 145 -21.19 -4.82 -2.60
CA ARG A 145 -21.06 -6.26 -2.40
C ARG A 145 -19.60 -6.61 -2.12
N CYS A 146 -19.36 -7.44 -1.13
CA CYS A 146 -18.05 -8.01 -0.83
C CYS A 146 -18.10 -9.49 -1.16
N ASP A 147 -17.40 -9.88 -2.23
CA ASP A 147 -17.24 -11.28 -2.62
C ASP A 147 -15.86 -11.78 -2.21
N LYS A 148 -15.72 -13.09 -2.03
CA LYS A 148 -14.41 -13.73 -1.96
C LYS A 148 -13.84 -13.86 -3.37
N LEU A 149 -12.72 -13.19 -3.65
CA LEU A 149 -11.96 -13.36 -4.89
C LEU A 149 -11.32 -14.74 -4.95
N CYS A 150 -10.57 -15.07 -3.91
CA CYS A 150 -9.82 -16.31 -3.78
C CYS A 150 -9.35 -16.51 -2.33
N THR A 151 -8.69 -17.63 -2.09
CA THR A 151 -7.97 -17.91 -0.85
C THR A 151 -6.47 -17.92 -1.16
N THR A 152 -5.69 -17.29 -0.29
CA THR A 152 -4.22 -17.21 -0.38
C THR A 152 -3.54 -18.51 0.08
N LEU A 153 -2.21 -18.57 0.02
CA LEU A 153 -1.41 -19.75 0.40
C LEU A 153 -1.57 -20.11 1.87
N ALA A 154 -1.67 -19.10 2.75
CA ALA A 154 -1.90 -19.32 4.19
C ALA A 154 -3.39 -19.38 4.57
N GLY A 155 -4.30 -19.48 3.61
CA GLY A 155 -5.72 -19.62 3.89
C GLY A 155 -6.47 -18.31 4.13
N ASN A 156 -5.83 -17.14 4.01
CA ASN A 156 -6.52 -15.86 4.14
C ASN A 156 -7.41 -15.57 2.93
N GLU A 157 -8.60 -15.05 3.15
CA GLU A 157 -9.54 -14.68 2.08
C GLU A 157 -9.17 -13.31 1.47
N VAL A 158 -9.10 -13.25 0.14
CA VAL A 158 -8.91 -11.99 -0.58
C VAL A 158 -10.26 -11.42 -0.97
N PRO A 159 -10.66 -10.23 -0.46
CA PRO A 159 -11.95 -9.65 -0.80
C PRO A 159 -11.93 -8.94 -2.17
N LEU A 160 -13.03 -9.09 -2.90
CA LEU A 160 -13.40 -8.30 -4.06
C LEU A 160 -14.62 -7.44 -3.72
N LEU A 161 -14.42 -6.13 -3.65
CA LEU A 161 -15.50 -5.19 -3.44
C LEU A 161 -16.08 -4.74 -4.78
N THR A 162 -17.40 -4.79 -4.88
CA THR A 162 -18.15 -4.16 -5.96
C THR A 162 -18.88 -2.95 -5.39
N ILE A 163 -18.57 -1.74 -5.88
CA ILE A 163 -19.23 -0.50 -5.46
C ILE A 163 -19.81 0.22 -6.68
N THR A 164 -21.10 0.52 -6.67
CA THR A 164 -21.79 1.25 -7.74
C THR A 164 -23.11 1.84 -7.24
N ALA A 165 -23.83 2.60 -8.06
CA ALA A 165 -25.16 3.09 -7.69
C ALA A 165 -26.20 1.96 -7.80
N SER A 166 -27.22 1.95 -6.95
CA SER A 166 -28.37 1.04 -7.17
C SER A 166 -29.03 1.34 -8.54
N GLY A 167 -29.55 0.33 -9.23
CA GLY A 167 -30.18 0.49 -10.54
C GLY A 167 -30.67 -0.83 -11.12
N THR A 168 -31.37 -0.77 -12.25
CA THR A 168 -31.73 -1.98 -13.02
C THR A 168 -30.48 -2.65 -13.59
N ARG A 169 -30.62 -3.88 -14.06
CA ARG A 169 -29.53 -4.62 -14.69
C ARG A 169 -28.95 -3.85 -15.87
N GLU A 170 -29.81 -3.31 -16.73
CA GLU A 170 -29.44 -2.57 -17.93
C GLU A 170 -28.68 -1.28 -17.58
N GLN A 171 -29.11 -0.57 -16.53
CA GLN A 171 -28.41 0.62 -16.03
C GLN A 171 -27.01 0.29 -15.52
N ILE A 172 -26.85 -0.83 -14.81
CA ILE A 172 -25.55 -1.28 -14.29
C ILE A 172 -24.65 -1.75 -15.45
N GLU A 173 -25.19 -2.52 -16.39
CA GLU A 173 -24.47 -3.03 -17.57
C GLU A 173 -24.02 -1.90 -18.51
N ALA A 174 -24.72 -0.76 -18.56
CA ALA A 174 -24.29 0.41 -19.33
C ALA A 174 -23.05 1.10 -18.74
N ARG A 175 -22.84 1.06 -17.42
CA ARG A 175 -21.74 1.76 -16.72
C ARG A 175 -20.37 1.21 -17.04
N GLN A 176 -19.38 2.09 -17.13
CA GLN A 176 -17.98 1.71 -17.33
C GLN A 176 -17.45 0.85 -16.17
N ILE A 177 -16.40 0.06 -16.39
CA ILE A 177 -15.79 -0.76 -15.33
C ILE A 177 -14.46 -0.13 -14.91
N ALA A 178 -14.28 0.11 -13.62
CA ALA A 178 -13.01 0.56 -13.05
C ALA A 178 -12.46 -0.52 -12.12
N VAL A 179 -11.25 -1.01 -12.41
CA VAL A 179 -10.58 -2.04 -11.59
C VAL A 179 -9.46 -1.39 -10.80
N LEU A 180 -9.52 -1.48 -9.47
CA LEU A 180 -8.52 -0.91 -8.58
C LEU A 180 -7.97 -2.01 -7.67
N CYS A 181 -6.65 -2.08 -7.53
CA CYS A 181 -6.00 -2.96 -6.58
C CYS A 181 -4.90 -2.22 -5.82
N ALA A 182 -4.52 -2.75 -4.67
CA ALA A 182 -3.45 -2.18 -3.85
C ALA A 182 -2.65 -3.26 -3.15
N ARG A 183 -1.48 -2.86 -2.66
CA ARG A 183 -0.68 -3.61 -1.68
C ARG A 183 -0.35 -5.04 -2.11
N VAL A 184 0.06 -5.16 -3.37
CA VAL A 184 0.74 -6.36 -3.87
C VAL A 184 2.10 -6.57 -3.21
N HIS A 185 2.76 -5.48 -2.81
CA HIS A 185 3.92 -5.54 -1.92
C HIS A 185 3.46 -5.27 -0.47
N PRO A 186 3.71 -6.19 0.47
CA PRO A 186 3.14 -6.12 1.81
C PRO A 186 3.54 -4.89 2.63
N GLY A 187 4.82 -4.53 2.56
CA GLY A 187 5.37 -3.39 3.27
C GLY A 187 4.98 -2.05 2.65
N GLU A 188 4.23 -2.06 1.54
CA GLU A 188 3.70 -0.86 0.91
C GLU A 188 2.34 -0.43 1.51
N SER A 189 2.31 -0.27 2.83
CA SER A 189 1.11 0.11 3.60
C SER A 189 0.46 1.43 3.23
N ASN A 190 1.22 2.45 2.84
CA ASN A 190 0.64 3.72 2.40
C ASN A 190 -0.40 3.54 1.27
N SER A 191 -0.20 2.58 0.37
CA SER A 191 -1.19 2.26 -0.68
C SER A 191 -2.54 1.79 -0.14
N SER A 192 -2.58 1.14 1.03
CA SER A 192 -3.86 0.79 1.68
C SER A 192 -4.56 2.01 2.26
N TRP A 193 -3.85 3.03 2.76
CA TRP A 193 -4.50 4.27 3.20
C TRP A 193 -5.06 5.05 2.02
N VAL A 194 -4.34 5.11 0.90
CA VAL A 194 -4.87 5.68 -0.35
C VAL A 194 -6.12 4.91 -0.78
N MET A 195 -6.08 3.58 -0.79
CA MET A 195 -7.24 2.73 -1.09
C MET A 195 -8.41 3.00 -0.13
N HIS A 196 -8.12 3.19 1.16
CA HIS A 196 -9.14 3.51 2.17
C HIS A 196 -9.82 4.85 1.84
N GLY A 197 -9.05 5.89 1.52
CA GLY A 197 -9.62 7.18 1.10
C GLY A 197 -10.48 7.09 -0.16
N VAL A 198 -10.10 6.23 -1.12
CA VAL A 198 -10.95 5.93 -2.29
C VAL A 198 -12.27 5.29 -1.86
N ILE A 199 -12.22 4.25 -1.03
CA ILE A 199 -13.40 3.53 -0.57
C ILE A 199 -14.32 4.45 0.24
N ASP A 200 -13.79 5.27 1.14
CA ASP A 200 -14.55 6.23 1.95
C ASP A 200 -15.32 7.21 1.07
N VAL A 201 -14.66 7.78 0.05
CA VAL A 201 -15.34 8.63 -0.93
C VAL A 201 -16.42 7.85 -1.66
N LEU A 202 -16.11 6.67 -2.20
CA LEU A 202 -17.09 5.88 -2.96
C LEU A 202 -18.27 5.40 -2.11
N MET A 203 -18.14 5.36 -0.78
CA MET A 203 -19.20 5.05 0.17
C MET A 203 -19.91 6.29 0.72
N SER A 204 -19.42 7.50 0.45
CA SER A 204 -20.01 8.75 0.91
C SER A 204 -21.22 9.19 0.07
N GLU A 205 -21.99 10.14 0.58
CA GLU A 205 -23.12 10.77 -0.13
C GLU A 205 -22.71 12.07 -0.83
N GLU A 206 -21.41 12.33 -0.98
CA GLU A 206 -20.92 13.49 -1.74
C GLU A 206 -21.33 13.40 -3.21
N ASP A 207 -21.64 14.53 -3.84
CA ASP A 207 -22.05 14.60 -5.25
C ASP A 207 -21.03 13.95 -6.20
N LYS A 208 -19.73 14.11 -5.90
CA LYS A 208 -18.65 13.46 -6.67
C LYS A 208 -18.77 11.94 -6.63
N ALA A 209 -19.11 11.39 -5.47
CA ALA A 209 -19.21 9.96 -5.24
C ALA A 209 -20.47 9.39 -5.91
N VAL A 210 -21.61 10.09 -5.76
CA VAL A 210 -22.86 9.77 -6.47
C VAL A 210 -22.63 9.78 -7.98
N HIS A 211 -21.94 10.80 -8.50
CA HIS A 211 -21.60 10.88 -9.92
C HIS A 211 -20.75 9.68 -10.37
N LEU A 212 -19.64 9.39 -9.68
CA LEU A 212 -18.78 8.26 -10.01
C LEU A 212 -19.53 6.93 -9.98
N ARG A 213 -20.37 6.69 -8.96
CA ARG A 213 -21.17 5.47 -8.83
C ARG A 213 -22.22 5.29 -9.94
N ASN A 214 -22.73 6.38 -10.50
CA ASN A 214 -23.66 6.33 -11.63
C ASN A 214 -22.96 6.06 -12.97
N GLN A 215 -21.63 6.22 -13.01
CA GLN A 215 -20.84 6.10 -14.23
C GLN A 215 -20.01 4.82 -14.26
N TYR A 216 -19.61 4.32 -13.09
CA TYR A 216 -18.74 3.18 -12.94
C TYR A 216 -19.35 2.06 -12.11
N VAL A 217 -19.02 0.83 -12.48
CA VAL A 217 -18.94 -0.32 -11.58
C VAL A 217 -17.50 -0.45 -11.12
N PHE A 218 -17.25 -0.13 -9.86
CA PHE A 218 -15.92 -0.30 -9.27
C PHE A 218 -15.74 -1.75 -8.84
N LYS A 219 -14.62 -2.36 -9.25
CA LYS A 219 -14.13 -3.65 -8.80
C LYS A 219 -12.81 -3.42 -8.07
N ILE A 220 -12.86 -3.54 -6.75
CA ILE A 220 -11.77 -3.12 -5.87
C ILE A 220 -11.21 -4.34 -5.13
N ILE A 221 -9.90 -4.52 -5.20
CA ILE A 221 -9.16 -5.54 -4.44
C ILE A 221 -8.23 -4.80 -3.48
N PRO A 222 -8.67 -4.56 -2.23
CA PRO A 222 -7.98 -3.64 -1.35
C PRO A 222 -6.56 -4.06 -0.94
N MET A 223 -6.27 -5.35 -1.01
CA MET A 223 -4.97 -5.92 -0.65
C MET A 223 -4.75 -7.23 -1.39
N LEU A 224 -3.76 -7.24 -2.29
CA LEU A 224 -3.42 -8.44 -3.06
C LEU A 224 -2.57 -9.45 -2.28
N ASN A 225 -1.74 -9.00 -1.34
CA ASN A 225 -0.78 -9.85 -0.64
C ASN A 225 -1.02 -9.87 0.87
N ILE A 226 -2.18 -10.42 1.27
CA ILE A 226 -2.59 -10.51 2.67
C ILE A 226 -1.59 -11.34 3.49
N ASP A 227 -1.15 -12.48 2.96
CA ASP A 227 -0.20 -13.36 3.65
C ASP A 227 1.12 -12.64 3.97
N GLY A 228 1.70 -11.95 2.99
CA GLY A 228 2.93 -11.23 3.22
C GLY A 228 2.75 -10.10 4.26
N VAL A 229 1.57 -9.49 4.34
CA VAL A 229 1.29 -8.45 5.36
C VAL A 229 1.19 -9.06 6.75
N VAL A 230 0.43 -10.16 6.90
CA VAL A 230 0.30 -10.88 8.18
C VAL A 230 1.66 -11.35 8.68
N ASN A 231 2.52 -11.80 7.78
CA ASN A 231 3.85 -12.32 8.12
C ASN A 231 4.95 -11.25 8.19
N GLY A 232 4.61 -9.96 8.06
CA GLY A 232 5.59 -8.87 8.16
C GLY A 232 6.66 -8.86 7.06
N SER A 233 6.34 -9.37 5.87
CA SER A 233 7.21 -9.24 4.69
C SER A 233 7.21 -7.80 4.18
N HIS A 234 8.22 -7.43 3.39
CA HIS A 234 8.30 -6.14 2.73
C HIS A 234 7.77 -6.19 1.29
N ARG A 235 8.18 -7.19 0.50
CA ARG A 235 8.03 -7.19 -0.96
C ARG A 235 7.30 -8.42 -1.49
N CYS A 236 7.67 -9.60 -1.01
CA CYS A 236 7.28 -10.86 -1.66
C CYS A 236 6.08 -11.53 -0.99
N SER A 237 5.45 -12.47 -1.69
CA SER A 237 4.46 -13.39 -1.12
C SER A 237 5.12 -14.59 -0.45
N LEU A 238 4.32 -15.45 0.20
CA LEU A 238 4.81 -16.71 0.76
C LEU A 238 5.34 -17.69 -0.28
N ALA A 239 5.00 -17.55 -1.56
CA ALA A 239 5.61 -18.31 -2.65
C ALA A 239 7.07 -17.89 -2.93
N GLY A 240 7.59 -16.90 -2.21
CA GLY A 240 8.96 -16.47 -2.40
C GLY A 240 9.16 -15.63 -3.68
N VAL A 241 8.12 -14.97 -4.19
CA VAL A 241 8.20 -14.14 -5.41
C VAL A 241 7.58 -12.76 -5.24
N ASP A 242 8.03 -11.81 -6.07
CA ASP A 242 7.36 -10.53 -6.25
C ASP A 242 6.10 -10.76 -7.12
N LEU A 243 4.91 -10.67 -6.51
CA LEU A 243 3.63 -10.88 -7.20
C LEU A 243 3.39 -9.87 -8.34
N ASN A 244 4.00 -8.69 -8.30
CA ASN A 244 3.93 -7.74 -9.43
C ASN A 244 4.95 -8.08 -10.54
N ARG A 245 5.49 -9.30 -10.55
CA ARG A 245 6.27 -9.89 -11.64
C ARG A 245 5.67 -11.17 -12.19
N THR A 246 4.49 -11.57 -11.72
CA THR A 246 3.85 -12.84 -12.08
C THR A 246 2.61 -12.68 -12.95
N TRP A 247 2.25 -11.47 -13.38
CA TRP A 247 0.98 -11.23 -14.10
C TRP A 247 0.94 -11.84 -15.49
N ASP A 248 2.08 -11.99 -16.17
CA ASP A 248 2.13 -12.60 -17.50
C ASP A 248 1.60 -14.05 -17.48
N ARG A 249 2.06 -14.85 -16.50
CA ARG A 249 1.69 -16.27 -16.32
C ARG A 249 1.54 -16.62 -14.82
N PRO A 250 0.48 -16.15 -14.14
CA PRO A 250 0.26 -16.48 -12.74
C PRO A 250 -0.17 -17.95 -12.61
N SER A 251 0.27 -18.63 -11.55
CA SER A 251 -0.23 -19.95 -11.18
C SER A 251 -1.42 -19.77 -10.23
N PRO A 252 -2.53 -20.50 -10.41
CA PRO A 252 -3.64 -20.49 -9.48
C PRO A 252 -3.27 -21.01 -8.09
N GLU A 253 -2.29 -21.91 -8.00
CA GLU A 253 -1.81 -22.51 -6.75
C GLU A 253 -0.82 -21.60 -6.01
N LEU A 254 0.17 -21.04 -6.73
CA LEU A 254 1.25 -20.23 -6.12
C LEU A 254 0.91 -18.74 -6.04
N HIS A 255 0.15 -18.24 -7.01
CA HIS A 255 -0.20 -16.82 -7.14
C HIS A 255 -1.73 -16.58 -7.20
N PRO A 256 -2.57 -17.23 -6.36
CA PRO A 256 -4.03 -17.14 -6.48
C PRO A 256 -4.57 -15.70 -6.60
N PRO A 257 -4.11 -14.71 -5.79
CA PRO A 257 -4.61 -13.34 -5.89
C PRO A 257 -4.39 -12.72 -7.27
N ILE A 258 -3.23 -12.97 -7.89
CA ILE A 258 -2.90 -12.44 -9.22
C ILE A 258 -3.65 -13.21 -10.30
N PHE A 259 -3.71 -14.54 -10.18
CA PHE A 259 -4.44 -15.40 -11.12
C PHE A 259 -5.92 -14.99 -11.21
N HIS A 260 -6.60 -14.91 -10.07
CA HIS A 260 -8.03 -14.59 -10.05
C HIS A 260 -8.31 -13.14 -10.40
N THR A 261 -7.44 -12.19 -10.03
CA THR A 261 -7.58 -10.79 -10.49
C THR A 261 -7.49 -10.70 -12.01
N LYS A 262 -6.50 -11.39 -12.62
CA LYS A 262 -6.36 -11.45 -14.07
C LYS A 262 -7.55 -12.14 -14.73
N ALA A 263 -8.05 -13.24 -14.15
CA ALA A 263 -9.21 -13.97 -14.66
C ALA A 263 -10.49 -13.13 -14.68
N ILE A 264 -10.69 -12.24 -13.69
CA ILE A 264 -11.81 -11.29 -13.71
C ILE A 264 -11.70 -10.33 -14.90
N VAL A 265 -10.50 -9.79 -15.16
CA VAL A 265 -10.29 -8.91 -16.32
C VAL A 265 -10.48 -9.67 -17.63
N GLN A 266 -9.98 -10.90 -17.73
CA GLN A 266 -10.21 -11.78 -18.88
C GLN A 266 -11.71 -11.99 -19.11
N TYR A 267 -12.47 -12.33 -18.07
CA TYR A 267 -13.93 -12.52 -18.16
C TYR A 267 -14.65 -11.26 -18.66
N MET A 268 -14.26 -10.09 -18.16
CA MET A 268 -14.80 -8.80 -18.63
C MET A 268 -14.54 -8.60 -20.13
N VAL A 269 -13.35 -8.94 -20.61
CA VAL A 269 -12.96 -8.72 -22.01
C VAL A 269 -13.60 -9.74 -22.94
N ASP A 270 -13.44 -11.03 -22.64
CA ASP A 270 -13.78 -12.12 -23.57
C ASP A 270 -15.25 -12.53 -23.49
N VAL A 271 -15.82 -12.51 -22.29
CA VAL A 271 -17.20 -13.00 -22.07
C VAL A 271 -18.19 -11.84 -22.09
N LEU A 272 -17.88 -10.74 -21.42
CA LEU A 272 -18.76 -9.56 -21.41
C LEU A 272 -18.56 -8.63 -22.62
N GLY A 273 -17.48 -8.81 -23.40
CA GLY A 273 -17.13 -7.88 -24.48
C GLY A 273 -16.83 -6.46 -23.99
N LYS A 274 -16.55 -6.29 -22.69
CA LYS A 274 -16.46 -4.99 -22.02
C LYS A 274 -15.14 -4.84 -21.27
N LYS A 275 -14.15 -4.27 -21.96
CA LYS A 275 -12.85 -3.95 -21.37
C LYS A 275 -13.00 -2.99 -20.18
N PRO A 276 -12.21 -3.16 -19.11
CA PRO A 276 -12.08 -2.13 -18.08
C PRO A 276 -11.76 -0.78 -18.70
N PHE A 277 -12.50 0.25 -18.31
CA PHE A 277 -12.24 1.63 -18.70
C PHE A 277 -10.93 2.13 -18.11
N VAL A 278 -10.59 1.65 -16.92
CA VAL A 278 -9.34 1.95 -16.20
C VAL A 278 -8.95 0.78 -15.29
N PHE A 279 -7.64 0.50 -15.23
CA PHE A 279 -7.00 -0.35 -14.24
C PHE A 279 -5.98 0.46 -13.44
N ILE A 280 -6.03 0.38 -12.12
CA ILE A 280 -5.11 1.09 -11.22
C ILE A 280 -4.52 0.11 -10.21
N ASP A 281 -3.19 0.07 -10.14
CA ASP A 281 -2.41 -0.65 -9.14
C ASP A 281 -1.72 0.35 -8.21
N LEU A 282 -2.20 0.43 -6.96
CA LEU A 282 -1.70 1.36 -5.95
C LEU A 282 -0.48 0.79 -5.21
N HIS A 283 0.58 1.58 -5.17
CA HIS A 283 1.90 1.23 -4.67
C HIS A 283 2.48 2.28 -3.72
N GLY A 284 3.55 1.90 -3.04
CA GLY A 284 4.39 2.78 -2.23
C GLY A 284 5.84 2.82 -2.71
N HIS A 285 6.50 3.98 -2.60
CA HIS A 285 7.94 4.09 -2.83
C HIS A 285 8.68 4.67 -1.61
N SER A 286 9.89 4.19 -1.39
CA SER A 286 10.72 4.54 -0.23
C SER A 286 12.01 5.28 -0.62
N GLN A 287 12.08 5.89 -1.80
CA GLN A 287 13.29 6.52 -2.35
C GLN A 287 13.10 7.97 -2.80
N HIS A 288 11.86 8.42 -2.92
CA HIS A 288 11.53 9.76 -3.39
C HIS A 288 10.56 10.43 -2.42
N PHE A 289 10.57 11.75 -2.39
CA PHE A 289 9.51 12.56 -1.80
C PHE A 289 8.35 12.70 -2.80
N ASN A 290 7.19 13.14 -2.34
CA ASN A 290 6.14 13.56 -3.26
C ASN A 290 6.58 14.84 -3.99
N GLU A 291 6.60 14.78 -5.32
CA GLU A 291 6.97 15.87 -6.23
C GLU A 291 5.78 16.74 -6.67
N CYS A 292 4.58 16.41 -6.21
CA CYS A 292 3.38 17.21 -6.40
C CYS A 292 2.45 17.03 -5.19
N ASP A 293 1.50 17.95 -5.03
CA ASP A 293 0.56 17.87 -3.90
C ASP A 293 -0.35 16.64 -4.01
N TYR A 294 -0.68 16.17 -5.23
CA TYR A 294 -1.60 15.05 -5.45
C TYR A 294 -1.24 14.20 -6.69
N PHE A 295 -1.61 14.63 -7.90
CA PHE A 295 -1.32 13.93 -9.16
C PHE A 295 -0.76 14.92 -10.19
N SER A 296 0.32 14.54 -10.86
CA SER A 296 0.94 15.34 -11.91
C SER A 296 1.18 14.50 -13.15
N LEU A 297 0.48 14.85 -14.24
CA LEU A 297 0.66 14.19 -15.54
C LEU A 297 2.08 14.41 -16.07
N SER A 298 2.68 15.58 -15.85
CA SER A 298 4.05 15.88 -16.29
C SER A 298 5.10 15.02 -15.60
N ASN A 299 4.78 14.47 -14.43
CA ASN A 299 5.69 13.62 -13.67
C ASN A 299 5.42 12.12 -13.90
N CYS A 300 4.42 11.78 -14.72
CA CYS A 300 4.12 10.39 -15.07
C CYS A 300 5.21 9.80 -15.98
N ARG A 301 5.65 8.57 -15.66
CA ARG A 301 6.58 7.81 -16.50
C ARG A 301 5.84 6.74 -17.30
N PHE A 302 5.87 6.89 -18.62
CA PHE A 302 5.21 5.99 -19.57
C PHE A 302 6.15 4.91 -20.13
N SER A 303 7.47 5.04 -19.93
CA SER A 303 8.43 4.04 -20.36
C SER A 303 8.24 2.69 -19.64
N ILE A 304 8.41 1.62 -20.39
CA ILE A 304 8.39 0.24 -19.88
C ILE A 304 9.83 -0.27 -19.83
N THR A 305 10.31 -0.56 -18.63
CA THR A 305 11.60 -1.24 -18.46
C THR A 305 11.41 -2.75 -18.52
N ARG A 306 12.45 -3.48 -18.96
CA ARG A 306 12.43 -4.96 -19.06
C ARG A 306 11.97 -5.64 -17.77
N GLU A 307 12.39 -5.10 -16.62
CA GLU A 307 12.02 -5.63 -15.30
C GLU A 307 10.53 -5.48 -14.97
N LYS A 308 9.80 -4.57 -15.62
CA LYS A 308 8.39 -4.27 -15.35
C LYS A 308 7.43 -4.85 -16.39
N GLU A 309 7.93 -5.63 -17.36
CA GLU A 309 7.10 -6.18 -18.44
C GLU A 309 6.02 -7.13 -17.95
N SER A 310 6.31 -7.91 -16.90
CA SER A 310 5.36 -8.82 -16.27
C SER A 310 4.56 -8.20 -15.13
N SER A 311 4.54 -6.86 -15.03
CA SER A 311 3.68 -6.15 -14.08
C SER A 311 2.23 -6.17 -14.52
N GLY A 312 1.31 -5.98 -13.57
CA GLY A 312 -0.13 -5.96 -13.86
C GLY A 312 -0.48 -4.91 -14.90
N ARG A 313 0.03 -3.69 -14.72
CA ARG A 313 -0.17 -2.59 -15.66
C ARG A 313 0.10 -2.99 -17.11
N VAL A 314 1.30 -3.53 -17.36
CA VAL A 314 1.79 -3.85 -18.70
C VAL A 314 1.09 -5.08 -19.26
N THR A 315 0.89 -6.11 -18.44
CA THR A 315 0.22 -7.34 -18.85
C THR A 315 -1.20 -7.08 -19.31
N LEU A 316 -1.99 -6.34 -18.52
CA LEU A 316 -3.39 -6.07 -18.85
C LEU A 316 -3.54 -5.16 -20.08
N TRP A 317 -2.59 -4.25 -20.30
CA TRP A 317 -2.53 -3.48 -21.54
C TRP A 317 -2.21 -4.38 -22.75
N ARG A 318 -1.13 -5.17 -22.69
CA ARG A 318 -0.66 -6.01 -23.80
C ARG A 318 -1.65 -7.12 -24.16
N GLN A 319 -2.19 -7.81 -23.16
CA GLN A 319 -3.01 -9.02 -23.37
C GLN A 319 -4.49 -8.71 -23.55
N PHE A 320 -5.03 -7.66 -22.91
CA PHE A 320 -6.47 -7.36 -22.92
C PHE A 320 -6.82 -6.02 -23.55
N GLY A 321 -5.83 -5.22 -23.95
CA GLY A 321 -6.04 -3.91 -24.55
C GLY A 321 -6.64 -2.90 -23.58
N VAL A 322 -6.39 -3.04 -22.26
CA VAL A 322 -6.78 -2.03 -21.27
C VAL A 322 -5.86 -0.82 -21.42
N THR A 323 -6.32 0.21 -22.13
CA THR A 323 -5.49 1.36 -22.51
C THR A 323 -5.15 2.26 -21.33
N ARG A 324 -6.09 2.45 -20.40
CA ARG A 324 -5.89 3.24 -19.18
C ARG A 324 -5.45 2.35 -18.03
N SER A 325 -4.27 1.79 -18.15
CA SER A 325 -3.68 0.90 -17.15
C SER A 325 -2.54 1.62 -16.45
N TYR A 326 -2.63 1.83 -15.14
CA TYR A 326 -1.70 2.67 -14.39
C TYR A 326 -1.17 2.00 -13.10
N THR A 327 0.06 2.36 -12.77
CA THR A 327 0.67 2.15 -11.45
C THR A 327 0.75 3.52 -10.81
N ILE A 328 0.17 3.69 -9.63
CA ILE A 328 0.24 4.95 -8.88
C ILE A 328 1.09 4.69 -7.64
N GLU A 329 2.19 5.42 -7.52
CA GLU A 329 3.10 5.30 -6.38
C GLU A 329 2.89 6.47 -5.41
N SER A 330 2.87 6.18 -4.11
CA SER A 330 2.81 7.17 -3.03
C SER A 330 4.06 7.08 -2.15
N THR A 331 4.54 8.19 -1.57
CA THR A 331 5.72 8.17 -0.69
C THR A 331 5.43 7.77 0.76
N TYR A 332 6.47 7.29 1.46
CA TYR A 332 6.52 7.15 2.92
C TYR A 332 7.09 8.38 3.65
N ALA A 333 7.75 9.27 2.91
CA ALA A 333 8.56 10.32 3.49
C ALA A 333 7.74 11.60 3.69
N GLY A 334 7.95 12.59 2.83
CA GLY A 334 7.33 13.90 2.91
C GLY A 334 7.12 14.52 1.55
N PHE A 335 6.79 15.80 1.56
CA PHE A 335 6.62 16.61 0.35
C PHE A 335 7.87 17.44 0.09
N ASN A 336 8.31 17.48 -1.17
CA ASN A 336 9.46 18.29 -1.59
C ASN A 336 9.08 19.61 -2.26
N THR A 337 7.80 19.79 -2.55
CA THR A 337 7.26 20.90 -3.33
C THR A 337 5.97 21.40 -2.70
N GLY A 338 5.48 22.55 -3.17
CA GLY A 338 4.19 23.09 -2.78
C GLY A 338 4.13 23.60 -1.32
N PRO A 339 2.93 23.95 -0.83
CA PRO A 339 2.73 24.49 0.52
C PRO A 339 3.14 23.53 1.64
N ARG A 340 3.18 22.22 1.35
CA ARG A 340 3.57 21.17 2.30
C ARG A 340 5.06 20.82 2.24
N LYS A 341 5.88 21.55 1.48
CA LYS A 341 7.32 21.30 1.39
C LYS A 341 7.97 21.22 2.77
N GLY A 342 8.72 20.15 3.02
CA GLY A 342 9.40 19.89 4.29
C GLY A 342 8.55 19.18 5.35
N PHE A 343 7.23 19.05 5.14
CA PHE A 343 6.37 18.26 6.01
C PHE A 343 6.38 16.78 5.62
N GLN A 344 6.25 15.90 6.61
CA GLN A 344 6.12 14.46 6.40
C GLN A 344 4.67 14.09 6.11
N VAL A 345 4.50 13.08 5.25
CA VAL A 345 3.19 12.50 4.94
C VAL A 345 2.59 11.89 6.20
N ASN A 346 1.34 12.18 6.50
CA ASN A 346 0.56 11.52 7.56
C ASN A 346 -0.57 10.66 6.98
N ILE A 347 -1.46 10.14 7.83
CA ILE A 347 -2.58 9.29 7.38
C ILE A 347 -3.59 10.13 6.60
N GLU A 348 -3.90 11.32 7.10
CA GLU A 348 -4.85 12.25 6.50
C GLU A 348 -4.45 12.63 5.07
N ASP A 349 -3.15 12.84 4.83
CA ASP A 349 -2.59 13.08 3.51
C ASP A 349 -2.84 11.90 2.57
N LEU A 350 -2.64 10.66 3.04
CA LEU A 350 -2.84 9.45 2.23
C LEU A 350 -4.32 9.22 1.92
N LEU A 351 -5.21 9.46 2.88
CA LEU A 351 -6.66 9.43 2.67
C LEU A 351 -7.06 10.48 1.63
N GLU A 352 -6.50 11.70 1.72
CA GLU A 352 -6.78 12.76 0.77
C GLU A 352 -6.24 12.45 -0.63
N ILE A 353 -5.09 11.77 -0.76
CA ILE A 353 -4.62 11.26 -2.06
C ILE A 353 -5.68 10.32 -2.68
N GLY A 354 -6.33 9.46 -1.88
CA GLY A 354 -7.44 8.63 -2.35
C GLY A 354 -8.66 9.42 -2.81
N ASN A 355 -9.01 10.49 -2.09
CA ASN A 355 -10.07 11.42 -2.48
C ASN A 355 -9.76 12.12 -3.81
N GLN A 356 -8.52 12.58 -3.98
CA GLN A 356 -8.07 13.26 -5.20
C GLN A 356 -8.00 12.30 -6.38
N LEU A 357 -7.67 11.03 -6.15
CA LEU A 357 -7.78 10.00 -7.19
C LEU A 357 -9.23 9.84 -7.68
N CYS A 358 -10.23 9.91 -6.79
CA CYS A 358 -11.63 9.91 -7.19
C CYS A 358 -11.99 11.13 -8.07
N LYS A 359 -11.45 12.31 -7.74
CA LYS A 359 -11.61 13.51 -8.57
C LYS A 359 -10.96 13.34 -9.96
N ALA A 360 -9.77 12.76 -10.01
CA ALA A 360 -9.07 12.45 -11.26
C ALA A 360 -9.86 11.45 -12.12
N LEU A 361 -10.43 10.39 -11.52
CA LEU A 361 -11.28 9.42 -12.22
C LEU A 361 -12.55 10.05 -12.80
N LYS A 362 -13.14 11.03 -12.11
CA LYS A 362 -14.26 11.82 -12.63
C LYS A 362 -13.83 12.65 -13.85
N GLN A 363 -12.67 13.30 -13.80
CA GLN A 363 -12.15 14.08 -14.92
C GLN A 363 -11.79 13.20 -16.12
N LEU A 364 -11.21 12.03 -15.87
CA LEU A 364 -10.78 11.07 -16.90
C LEU A 364 -11.91 10.62 -17.83
N MET A 365 -13.16 10.71 -17.37
CA MET A 365 -14.36 10.46 -18.19
C MET A 365 -14.55 11.44 -19.35
N TYR A 366 -14.17 12.69 -19.13
CA TYR A 366 -14.37 13.78 -20.08
C TYR A 366 -13.17 13.93 -21.02
N ILE A 367 -12.10 13.16 -20.77
CA ILE A 367 -10.90 13.13 -21.59
C ILE A 367 -11.06 12.02 -22.63
N GLY A 368 -11.12 12.41 -23.91
CA GLY A 368 -11.30 11.50 -25.04
C GLY A 368 -10.22 10.41 -25.14
N ALA A 369 -10.52 9.34 -25.89
CA ALA A 369 -9.67 8.15 -26.03
C ALA A 369 -8.32 8.40 -26.76
N ASN A 370 -8.12 9.58 -27.34
CA ASN A 370 -6.92 9.96 -28.11
C ASN A 370 -5.74 10.36 -27.22
N TRP A 371 -5.40 9.51 -26.25
CA TRP A 371 -4.07 9.52 -25.64
C TRP A 371 -3.37 8.23 -26.05
N SER A 372 -3.00 8.16 -27.33
CA SER A 372 -2.03 7.18 -27.81
C SER A 372 -0.69 7.49 -27.16
N LEU A 373 -0.19 6.51 -26.39
CA LEU A 373 1.20 6.44 -25.94
C LEU A 373 2.11 6.56 -27.17
N VAL A 374 2.70 7.74 -27.37
CA VAL A 374 3.86 7.93 -28.25
C VAL A 374 5.10 7.73 -27.40
#